data_AF-A0A352X6R6-F1
#
_entry.id   AF-A0A352X6R6-F1
#
_cell.length_a   1.000
_cell.length_b   1.000
_cell.length_c   1.000
_cell.angle_alpha   90.00
_cell.angle_beta   90.00
_cell.angle_gamma   90.00
#
_symmetry.space_group_name_H-M   'P 1'
#
loop_
_entity.id
_entity.type
_entity.pdbx_description
1 polymer ?
#
loop_
_entity_poly.entity_id
_entity_poly.type
_entity_poly.pdbx_seq_one_letter_code
_entity_poly.pdbx_strand_id
1 'polypeptide(L)'
;QRRLAVVGSKGTLIFDEMSVDAPLTIQHGSFELKGEQFIPINLRSEVLNIEPKEPLKQVCDRFLSCVIQNKPDSISSGWIGTQLVQILTALTASLNQGGIPVAVNNIE
;
A
#
# COMPACT_ATOMS: atom_id res chain seq x y z
N GLN A 1 -3.19 -7.60 -13.15
CA GLN A 1 -1.91 -7.03 -12.69
C GLN A 1 -2.05 -6.66 -11.22
N ARG A 2 -1.25 -7.23 -10.32
CA ARG A 2 -1.25 -6.89 -8.88
C ARG A 2 -0.05 -5.99 -8.59
N ARG A 3 -0.25 -4.68 -8.79
CA ARG A 3 0.76 -3.66 -8.49
C ARG A 3 0.20 -2.66 -7.51
N LEU A 4 1.02 -2.27 -6.55
CA LEU A 4 0.76 -1.15 -5.65
C LEU A 4 1.77 -0.06 -5.97
N ALA A 5 1.31 1.17 -6.15
CA ALA A 5 2.16 2.33 -6.37
C ALA A 5 1.89 3.39 -5.30
N VAL A 6 2.95 3.90 -4.69
CA VAL A 6 2.91 5.01 -3.73
C VAL A 6 3.68 6.17 -4.34
N VAL A 7 2.97 7.23 -4.70
CA VAL A 7 3.57 8.43 -5.30
C VAL A 7 3.98 9.39 -4.19
N GLY A 8 5.24 9.82 -4.20
CA GLY A 8 5.78 10.79 -3.27
C GLY A 8 6.58 11.88 -3.97
N SER A 9 7.08 12.83 -3.19
CA SER A 9 7.86 13.97 -3.70
C SER A 9 9.21 13.59 -4.32
N LYS A 10 9.71 12.38 -4.08
CA LYS A 10 11.02 11.89 -4.56
C LYS A 10 10.92 10.85 -5.69
N GLY A 11 9.70 10.48 -6.09
CA GLY A 11 9.44 9.42 -7.06
C GLY A 11 8.26 8.55 -6.64
N THR A 12 8.04 7.49 -7.40
CA THR A 12 6.98 6.51 -7.17
C THR A 12 7.58 5.19 -6.71
N LEU A 13 7.21 4.74 -5.51
CA LEU A 13 7.55 3.41 -5.03
C LEU A 13 6.54 2.42 -5.60
N ILE A 14 7.00 1.42 -6.33
CA ILE A 14 6.16 0.43 -7.01
C ILE A 14 6.50 -0.96 -6.47
N PHE A 15 5.51 -1.60 -5.88
CA PHE A 15 5.54 -3.02 -5.54
C PHE A 15 4.79 -3.82 -6.61
N ASP A 16 5.47 -4.75 -7.28
CA ASP A 16 4.91 -5.68 -8.25
C ASP A 16 5.01 -7.11 -7.70
N GLU A 17 3.88 -7.63 -7.22
CA GLU A 17 3.78 -8.95 -6.58
C GLU A 17 4.15 -10.09 -7.54
N MET A 18 4.02 -9.87 -8.86
CA MET A 18 4.32 -10.89 -9.87
C MET A 18 5.80 -10.87 -10.31
N SER A 19 6.57 -9.85 -9.92
CA SER A 19 7.98 -9.70 -10.26
C SER A 19 8.85 -10.37 -9.20
N VAL A 20 9.42 -11.53 -9.53
CA VAL A 20 10.27 -12.29 -8.59
C VAL A 20 11.63 -11.62 -8.40
N ASP A 21 12.23 -11.10 -9.47
CA ASP A 21 13.60 -10.55 -9.45
C ASP A 21 13.66 -9.07 -9.00
N ALA A 22 12.56 -8.33 -9.18
CA ALA A 22 12.48 -6.91 -8.84
C ALA A 22 11.07 -6.58 -8.28
N PRO A 23 10.71 -7.12 -7.11
CA PRO A 23 9.38 -6.93 -6.53
C PRO A 23 9.14 -5.49 -6.07
N LEU A 24 10.20 -4.74 -5.73
CA LEU A 24 10.10 -3.35 -5.28
C LEU A 24 11.04 -2.46 -6.09
N THR A 25 10.50 -1.39 -6.65
CA THR A 25 11.26 -0.42 -7.45
C THR A 25 10.90 1.01 -7.08
N ILE A 26 11.85 1.93 -7.20
CA ILE A 26 11.57 3.36 -7.23
C ILE A 26 11.67 3.84 -8.66
N GLN A 27 10.59 4.44 -9.15
CA GLN A 27 10.60 5.15 -10.42
C GLN A 27 10.78 6.65 -10.17
N HIS A 28 11.89 7.17 -10.66
CA HIS A 28 12.19 8.60 -10.67
C HIS A 28 11.81 9.22 -12.00
N GLY A 29 11.54 10.52 -11.95
CA GLY A 29 11.26 11.33 -13.11
C GLY A 29 10.78 12.71 -12.69
N SER A 30 10.66 13.59 -13.67
CA SER A 30 10.01 14.87 -13.52
C SER A 30 9.19 15.15 -14.76
N PHE A 31 8.26 16.09 -14.67
CA PHE A 31 7.52 16.53 -15.84
C PHE A 31 8.06 17.87 -16.31
N GLU A 32 8.37 17.95 -17.60
CA GLU A 32 8.62 19.21 -18.29
C GLU A 32 7.33 19.61 -19.02
N LEU A 33 6.90 20.86 -18.84
CA LEU A 33 5.76 21.39 -19.56
C LEU A 33 6.23 21.85 -20.95
N LYS A 34 5.73 21.20 -22.01
CA LYS A 34 5.89 21.66 -23.39
C LYS A 34 4.53 21.98 -23.98
N GLY A 35 4.23 23.28 -24.11
CA GLY A 35 2.89 23.74 -24.45
C GLY A 35 1.90 23.37 -23.35
N GLU A 36 0.86 22.61 -23.70
CA GLU A 36 -0.17 22.11 -22.76
C GLU A 36 0.09 20.67 -22.29
N GLN A 37 1.24 20.09 -22.61
CA GLN A 37 1.55 18.69 -22.32
C GLN A 37 2.64 18.57 -21.24
N PHE A 38 2.39 17.71 -20.25
CA PHE A 38 3.40 17.26 -19.31
C PHE A 38 4.18 16.10 -19.91
N ILE A 39 5.44 16.34 -20.25
CA ILE A 39 6.33 15.33 -20.82
C ILE A 39 7.21 14.76 -19.71
N PRO A 40 7.22 13.44 -19.50
CA PRO A 40 8.11 12.83 -18.53
C PRO A 40 9.56 12.93 -19.02
N ILE A 41 10.43 13.47 -18.18
CA ILE A 41 11.87 13.63 -18.40
C ILE A 41 12.65 13.05 -17.22
N ASN A 42 13.95 12.83 -17.39
CA ASN A 42 14.86 12.32 -16.36
C ASN A 42 14.39 10.98 -15.75
N LEU A 43 13.80 10.12 -16.58
CA LEU A 43 13.28 8.83 -16.15
C LEU A 43 14.43 7.89 -15.75
N ARG A 44 14.37 7.39 -14.53
CA ARG A 44 15.29 6.38 -14.00
C ARG A 44 14.52 5.41 -13.13
N SER A 45 14.85 4.13 -13.23
CA SER A 45 14.35 3.09 -12.33
C SER A 45 15.47 2.60 -11.43
N GLU A 46 15.14 2.35 -10.17
CA GLU A 46 16.02 1.74 -9.19
C GLU A 46 15.31 0.54 -8.57
N VAL A 47 15.94 -0.63 -8.62
CA VAL A 47 15.44 -1.82 -7.94
C VAL A 47 15.88 -1.77 -6.48
N LEU A 48 14.91 -1.86 -5.56
CA LEU A 48 15.19 -1.98 -4.14
C LEU A 48 15.23 -3.47 -3.80
N ASN A 49 16.44 -3.97 -3.50
CA ASN A 49 16.58 -5.34 -3.07
C ASN A 49 16.02 -5.50 -1.65
N ILE A 50 14.99 -6.33 -1.51
CA ILE A 50 14.42 -6.69 -0.21
C ILE A 50 14.76 -8.13 0.06
N GLU A 51 15.19 -8.43 1.27
CA GLU A 51 15.35 -9.80 1.72
C GLU A 51 13.99 -10.52 1.65
N PRO A 52 13.89 -11.65 0.92
CA PRO A 52 12.67 -12.44 0.89
C PRO A 52 12.44 -13.02 2.28
N LYS A 53 11.28 -12.72 2.84
CA LYS A 53 10.85 -13.26 4.13
C LYS A 53 9.56 -14.01 3.96
N GLU A 54 9.41 -15.11 4.69
CA GLU A 54 8.18 -15.90 4.71
C GLU A 54 7.09 -15.11 5.47
N PRO A 55 6.03 -14.61 4.79
CA PRO A 55 5.09 -13.68 5.41
C PRO A 55 4.29 -14.29 6.55
N LEU A 56 3.89 -15.56 6.44
CA LEU A 56 3.06 -16.21 7.46
C LEU A 56 3.86 -16.37 8.76
N LYS A 57 5.11 -16.84 8.67
CA LYS A 57 6.04 -16.94 9.80
C LYS A 57 6.22 -15.60 10.49
N GLN A 58 6.38 -14.50 9.75
CA GLN A 58 6.48 -13.17 10.37
C GLN A 58 5.23 -12.80 11.17
N VAL A 59 4.04 -13.14 10.67
CA VAL A 59 2.78 -12.92 11.41
C VAL A 59 2.71 -13.81 12.66
N CYS A 60 3.06 -15.10 12.53
CA CYS A 60 3.09 -16.04 13.66
C CYS A 60 4.10 -15.63 14.74
N ASP A 61 5.32 -15.26 14.35
CA ASP A 61 6.39 -14.82 15.26
C ASP A 61 5.95 -13.58 16.07
N ARG A 62 5.30 -12.63 15.40
CA ARG A 62 4.73 -11.42 16.02
C ARG A 62 3.58 -11.75 16.97
N PHE A 63 2.67 -12.63 16.56
CA PHE A 63 1.57 -13.10 17.42
C PHE A 63 2.10 -13.73 18.72
N LEU A 64 3.06 -14.65 18.62
CA LEU A 64 3.66 -15.28 19.80
C LEU A 64 4.36 -14.24 20.70
N SER A 65 5.07 -13.30 20.10
CA SER A 65 5.72 -12.20 20.83
C SER A 65 4.71 -11.36 21.63
N CYS A 66 3.56 -11.03 21.03
CA CYS A 66 2.49 -10.29 21.70
C CYS A 66 1.89 -11.05 22.89
N VAL A 67 1.69 -12.37 22.75
CA VAL A 67 1.20 -13.24 23.82
C VAL A 67 2.21 -13.29 24.98
N ILE A 68 3.48 -13.52 24.68
CA ILE A 68 4.55 -13.63 25.69
C ILE A 68 4.74 -12.30 26.43
N GLN A 69 4.72 -11.18 25.71
CA GLN A 69 4.98 -9.86 26.27
C GLN A 69 3.72 -9.19 26.84
N ASN A 70 2.54 -9.80 26.66
CA ASN A 70 1.24 -9.20 26.96
C ASN A 70 1.12 -7.77 26.39
N LYS A 71 1.54 -7.59 25.13
CA LYS A 71 1.57 -6.28 24.47
C LYS A 71 0.83 -6.35 23.13
N PRO A 72 -0.14 -5.45 22.87
CA PRO A 72 -0.84 -5.44 21.60
C PRO A 72 0.08 -5.01 20.46
N ASP A 73 -0.21 -5.54 19.27
CA ASP A 73 0.50 -5.21 18.05
C ASP A 73 -0.14 -4.03 17.32
N SER A 74 0.68 -3.08 16.83
CA SER A 74 0.20 -1.90 16.11
C SER A 74 0.04 -2.10 14.60
N ILE A 75 0.50 -3.22 14.05
CA ILE A 75 0.45 -3.54 12.62
C ILE A 75 -0.71 -4.49 12.31
N SER A 76 -1.06 -5.42 13.22
CA SER A 76 -2.18 -6.35 13.05
C SER A 76 -2.97 -6.49 14.34
N SER A 77 -3.96 -5.62 14.50
CA SER A 77 -4.88 -5.60 15.63
C SER A 77 -6.33 -5.77 15.17
N GLY A 78 -7.22 -6.11 16.10
CA GLY A 78 -8.65 -6.14 15.84
C GLY A 78 -9.20 -4.78 15.39
N TRP A 79 -8.68 -3.68 15.93
CA TRP A 79 -9.08 -2.32 15.56
C TRP A 79 -8.76 -1.99 14.10
N ILE A 80 -7.58 -2.36 13.62
CA ILE A 80 -7.21 -2.22 12.20
C ILE A 80 -8.15 -3.05 11.32
N GLY A 81 -8.49 -4.27 11.75
CA GLY A 81 -9.46 -5.12 11.05
C GLY A 81 -10.85 -4.48 10.97
N THR A 82 -11.35 -3.91 12.06
CA THR A 82 -12.64 -3.19 12.10
C THR A 82 -12.64 -2.00 11.15
N GLN A 83 -11.59 -1.17 11.17
CA GLN A 83 -11.45 -0.03 10.27
C GLN A 83 -11.46 -0.45 8.80
N LEU A 84 -10.77 -1.55 8.46
CA LEU A 84 -10.79 -2.10 7.11
C LEU A 84 -12.21 -2.50 6.67
N VAL A 85 -12.95 -3.21 7.52
CA VAL A 85 -14.33 -3.63 7.22
C VAL A 85 -15.25 -2.43 7.01
N GLN A 86 -15.08 -1.36 7.79
CA GLN A 86 -15.85 -0.10 7.62
C GLN A 86 -15.59 0.53 6.26
N ILE A 87 -14.32 0.63 5.84
CA ILE A 87 -13.95 1.15 4.52
C ILE A 87 -14.56 0.29 3.41
N LEU A 88 -14.43 -1.04 3.49
CA LEU A 88 -14.99 -1.96 2.50
C LEU A 88 -16.52 -1.86 2.41
N THR A 89 -17.18 -1.62 3.55
CA THR A 89 -18.64 -1.41 3.61
C THR A 89 -19.03 -0.11 2.92
N ALA A 90 -18.30 0.99 3.17
CA ALA A 90 -18.54 2.27 2.51
C ALA A 90 -18.29 2.21 1.00
N LEU A 91 -17.22 1.52 0.55
CA LEU A 91 -16.95 1.28 -0.87
C LEU A 91 -18.07 0.50 -1.54
N THR A 92 -18.57 -0.55 -0.88
CA THR A 92 -19.70 -1.35 -1.37
C THR A 92 -20.97 -0.50 -1.49
N ALA A 93 -21.25 0.34 -0.49
CA ALA A 93 -22.39 1.26 -0.53
C ALA A 93 -22.26 2.27 -1.68
N SER A 94 -21.07 2.85 -1.88
CA SER A 94 -20.78 3.78 -2.98
C SER A 94 -21.02 3.13 -4.34
N LEU A 95 -20.49 1.92 -4.56
CA LEU A 95 -20.68 1.17 -5.81
C LEU A 95 -22.16 0.91 -6.10
N ASN A 96 -22.94 0.49 -5.09
CA ASN A 96 -24.38 0.27 -5.22
C ASN A 96 -25.18 1.55 -5.54
N GLN A 97 -24.62 2.72 -5.22
CA GLN A 97 -25.20 4.04 -5.51
C GLN A 97 -24.63 4.66 -6.80
N GLY A 98 -23.96 3.87 -7.65
CA GLY A 98 -23.39 4.37 -8.91
C GLY A 98 -22.06 5.12 -8.74
N GLY A 99 -21.34 4.89 -7.65
CA GLY A 99 -20.03 5.49 -7.37
C GLY A 99 -20.08 6.85 -6.68
N ILE A 100 -21.22 7.21 -6.07
CA ILE A 100 -21.34 8.46 -5.31
C ILE A 100 -20.46 8.37 -4.04
N PRO A 101 -19.74 9.44 -3.66
CA PRO A 101 -18.94 9.45 -2.43
C PRO A 101 -19.79 9.13 -1.19
N VAL A 102 -19.30 8.21 -0.35
CA VAL A 102 -19.91 7.82 0.94
C VAL A 102 -18.90 8.05 2.06
N ALA A 103 -19.35 8.60 3.19
CA ALA A 103 -18.51 8.81 4.35
C ALA A 103 -18.09 7.47 5.00
N VAL A 104 -16.82 7.38 5.39
CA VAL A 104 -16.32 6.28 6.23
C VAL A 104 -16.47 6.72 7.69
N ASN A 105 -17.34 6.05 8.44
CA ASN A 105 -17.52 6.34 9.86
C ASN A 105 -16.36 5.74 10.66
N ASN A 106 -15.41 6.56 11.08
CA ASN A 106 -14.35 6.15 12.00
C ASN A 106 -14.90 6.12 13.43
N ILE A 107 -14.59 5.05 14.16
CA ILE A 107 -14.81 4.98 15.61
C ILE A 107 -13.49 5.43 16.25
N GLU A 108 -13.52 6.51 17.03
CA GLU A 108 -12.41 6.92 17.93
C GLU A 108 -12.26 5.94 19.10
#